data_AF-A0A953UKM1-F1
#
_entry.id   AF-A0A953UKM1-F1
#
_cell.length_a   1.000
_cell.length_b   1.000
_cell.length_c   1.000
_cell.angle_alpha   90.00
_cell.angle_beta   90.00
_cell.angle_gamma   90.00
#
_symmetry.space_group_name_H-M   'P 1'
#
loop_
_entity.id
_entity.type
_entity.pdbx_description
1 polymer ?
#
loop_
_entity_poly.entity_id
_entity_poly.type
_entity_poly.pdbx_seq_one_letter_code
_entity_poly.pdbx_strand_id
1 'polypeptide(L)'
;MFSSDRALMRKARGITAGALRNPIFRLTLLTFLAVLTLGYHLGVDDAEIYVPAIKRAADPSLYPYGAEFFMTHAHLSWFSNLVGDSAQLTRLPVNLVIFVWYVLGIFLLLFASWKLLCACFANEHARWSGVVLVVCLLSVPVAGTALAIMDPYMTARSLSTPATILAIACYVSNRPKAAILWLLLTALIHPQMAAFGAVFLGCMAVARRIRGKADPVPVFGLVTGSGLPFLFEFQPARGPAREALLSRTYFFVSNWTWYEWAGIAAPLALLWWFSSVRPRGTTPAFRPLARTLVPFGLLFAAAGVALAIPARLENYNRLQPMRAFHLLYVVFFILLGGLIGEYALKSSAWRWLCLFVPLVASMWLLQQSEFPSSAHIEWPGAGYRENWTSAFLWVRDHTPKDAVFALDPNYMLRRGEDEHGFRAIAERSALADNIKDSGAVSLFPQLAENWKQQVDAQSGWEHFQRSDFDGLAKRYPVTWIVTGRPGPAGLTCPYTNGELAVCRIDTAGGLALWGNLRK
;
A
#
# COMPACT_ATOMS: atom_id res chain seq x y z
N MET A 1 41.61 -40.22 6.74
CA MET A 1 40.39 -39.50 7.16
C MET A 1 40.30 -38.05 6.64
N PHE A 2 41.40 -37.30 6.46
CA PHE A 2 41.39 -35.88 6.03
C PHE A 2 41.09 -35.55 4.54
N SER A 3 40.99 -36.55 3.65
CA SER A 3 40.79 -36.31 2.20
C SER A 3 39.30 -36.15 1.82
N SER A 4 38.41 -36.87 2.51
CA SER A 4 36.96 -36.81 2.30
C SER A 4 36.37 -35.44 2.66
N ASP A 5 36.81 -34.84 3.76
CA ASP A 5 36.32 -33.53 4.22
C ASP A 5 36.71 -32.38 3.29
N ARG A 6 37.89 -32.42 2.67
CA ARG A 6 38.32 -31.40 1.70
C ARG A 6 37.53 -31.48 0.40
N ALA A 7 37.17 -32.69 -0.04
CA ALA A 7 36.33 -32.88 -1.22
C ALA A 7 34.89 -32.41 -0.94
N LEU A 8 34.35 -32.71 0.24
CA LEU A 8 33.03 -32.26 0.67
C LEU A 8 32.97 -30.73 0.83
N MET A 9 34.00 -30.10 1.41
CA MET A 9 34.10 -28.65 1.52
C MET A 9 34.31 -27.95 0.18
N ARG A 10 35.06 -28.54 -0.77
CA ARG A 10 35.18 -28.00 -2.14
C ARG A 10 33.87 -28.12 -2.90
N LYS A 11 33.15 -29.24 -2.76
CA LYS A 11 31.82 -29.44 -3.36
C LYS A 11 30.80 -28.47 -2.76
N ALA A 12 30.80 -28.28 -1.44
CA ALA A 12 29.97 -27.30 -0.75
C ALA A 12 30.31 -25.86 -1.19
N ARG A 13 31.59 -25.49 -1.31
CA ARG A 13 32.03 -24.19 -1.85
C ARG A 13 31.65 -23.99 -3.33
N GLY A 14 31.70 -25.04 -4.14
CA GLY A 14 31.26 -25.00 -5.54
C GLY A 14 29.75 -24.83 -5.67
N ILE A 15 28.97 -25.50 -4.83
CA ILE A 15 27.50 -25.38 -4.76
C ILE A 15 27.10 -23.99 -4.25
N THR A 16 27.75 -23.46 -3.21
CA THR A 16 27.46 -22.10 -2.71
C THR A 16 27.88 -21.02 -3.71
N ALA A 17 29.02 -21.17 -4.39
CA ALA A 17 29.42 -20.26 -5.47
C ALA A 17 28.48 -20.31 -6.68
N GLY A 18 27.93 -21.49 -7.01
CA GLY A 18 26.92 -21.66 -8.05
C GLY A 18 25.57 -21.05 -7.69
N ALA A 19 25.09 -21.28 -6.45
CA ALA A 19 23.86 -20.68 -5.94
C ALA A 19 23.95 -19.15 -5.89
N LEU A 20 25.09 -18.61 -5.48
CA LEU A 20 25.38 -17.18 -5.50
C LEU A 20 25.45 -16.61 -6.92
N ARG A 21 25.52 -17.38 -8.00
CA ARG A 21 25.41 -16.85 -9.39
C ARG A 21 23.96 -16.82 -9.90
N ASN A 22 23.03 -17.50 -9.23
CA ASN A 22 21.63 -17.52 -9.64
C ASN A 22 20.95 -16.19 -9.23
N PRO A 23 20.44 -15.39 -10.18
CA PRO A 23 19.78 -14.13 -9.87
C PRO A 23 18.54 -14.32 -8.99
N ILE A 24 17.80 -15.42 -9.15
CA ILE A 24 16.62 -15.71 -8.33
C ILE A 24 17.01 -15.86 -6.86
N PHE A 25 18.07 -16.62 -6.58
CA PHE A 25 18.55 -16.82 -5.21
C PHE A 25 18.97 -15.50 -4.54
N ARG A 26 19.72 -14.65 -5.27
CA ARG A 26 20.12 -13.32 -4.76
C ARG A 26 18.91 -12.42 -4.52
N LEU A 27 17.92 -12.43 -5.42
CA LEU A 27 16.68 -11.66 -5.25
C LEU A 27 15.90 -12.15 -4.04
N THR A 28 15.83 -13.47 -3.80
CA THR A 28 15.21 -14.03 -2.60
C THR A 28 15.92 -13.56 -1.33
N LEU A 29 17.25 -13.58 -1.28
CA LEU A 29 18.00 -13.06 -0.13
C LEU A 29 17.73 -11.57 0.10
N LEU A 30 17.75 -10.77 -0.97
CA LEU A 30 17.44 -9.34 -0.90
C LEU A 30 15.99 -9.08 -0.49
N THR A 31 15.06 -9.97 -0.81
CA THR A 31 13.67 -9.89 -0.37
C THR A 31 13.59 -10.04 1.15
N PHE A 32 14.29 -11.00 1.74
CA PHE A 32 14.33 -11.13 3.20
C PHE A 32 14.99 -9.91 3.87
N LEU A 33 16.07 -9.39 3.30
CA LEU A 33 16.69 -8.15 3.80
C LEU A 33 15.78 -6.93 3.67
N ALA A 34 14.98 -6.87 2.60
CA ALA A 34 13.96 -5.84 2.41
C ALA A 34 12.89 -5.93 3.50
N VAL A 35 12.36 -7.11 3.83
CA VAL A 35 11.41 -7.30 4.93
C VAL A 35 12.03 -6.88 6.27
N LEU A 36 13.30 -7.21 6.52
CA LEU A 36 13.99 -6.79 7.75
C LEU A 36 14.18 -5.27 7.83
N THR A 37 14.28 -4.58 6.70
CA THR A 37 14.48 -3.13 6.65
C THR A 37 13.15 -2.37 6.70
N LEU A 38 12.19 -2.77 5.85
CA LEU A 38 10.87 -2.17 5.71
C LEU A 38 9.94 -2.51 6.88
N GLY A 39 10.12 -3.66 7.53
CA GLY A 39 9.18 -4.14 8.55
C GLY A 39 7.94 -4.79 7.94
N TYR A 40 7.01 -5.21 8.79
CA TYR A 40 5.69 -5.70 8.36
C TYR A 40 4.66 -5.45 9.45
N HIS A 41 3.59 -4.76 9.10
CA HIS A 41 2.52 -4.38 10.02
C HIS A 41 1.17 -4.82 9.45
N LEU A 42 0.45 -5.69 10.16
CA LEU A 42 -0.84 -6.16 9.67
C LEU A 42 -1.91 -5.13 10.01
N GLY A 43 -2.67 -4.68 9.00
CA GLY A 43 -3.86 -3.87 9.25
C GLY A 43 -3.61 -2.40 9.57
N VAL A 44 -2.37 -1.89 9.50
CA VAL A 44 -2.10 -0.46 9.66
C VAL A 44 -2.45 0.34 8.41
N ASP A 45 -2.78 1.62 8.61
CA ASP A 45 -2.95 2.59 7.53
C ASP A 45 -3.95 2.14 6.44
N ASP A 46 -3.59 2.18 5.14
CA ASP A 46 -4.43 1.74 4.01
C ASP A 46 -4.81 0.24 4.14
N ALA A 47 -4.08 -0.56 4.93
CA ALA A 47 -4.41 -1.97 5.13
C ALA A 47 -5.74 -2.17 5.84
N GLU A 48 -6.26 -1.20 6.60
CA GLU A 48 -7.63 -1.27 7.16
C GLU A 48 -8.71 -1.30 6.08
N ILE A 49 -8.40 -0.88 4.85
CA ILE A 49 -9.32 -1.00 3.71
C ILE A 49 -9.12 -2.35 3.00
N TYR A 50 -7.87 -2.78 2.84
CA TYR A 50 -7.56 -3.99 2.06
C TYR A 50 -7.76 -5.30 2.85
N VAL A 51 -7.30 -5.35 4.10
CA VAL A 51 -7.29 -6.58 4.92
C VAL A 51 -8.70 -7.07 5.23
N PRO A 52 -9.67 -6.24 5.67
CA PRO A 52 -11.03 -6.69 5.87
C PRO A 52 -11.67 -7.25 4.60
N ALA A 53 -11.40 -6.66 3.44
CA ALA A 53 -11.87 -7.19 2.16
C ALA A 53 -11.26 -8.56 1.84
N ILE A 54 -9.94 -8.74 2.07
CA ILE A 54 -9.26 -10.03 1.91
C ILE A 54 -9.84 -11.08 2.85
N LYS A 55 -10.04 -10.73 4.12
CA LYS A 55 -10.59 -11.62 5.14
C LYS A 55 -12.03 -11.99 4.83
N ARG A 56 -12.84 -11.05 4.33
CA ARG A 56 -14.21 -11.32 3.89
C ARG A 56 -14.27 -12.21 2.66
N ALA A 57 -13.34 -12.07 1.71
CA ALA A 57 -13.21 -13.00 0.61
C ALA A 57 -12.87 -14.41 1.14
N ALA A 58 -11.97 -14.53 2.12
CA ALA A 58 -11.62 -15.80 2.74
C ALA A 58 -12.75 -16.42 3.61
N ASP A 59 -13.54 -15.59 4.29
CA ASP A 59 -14.69 -15.97 5.12
C ASP A 59 -15.84 -14.96 4.93
N PRO A 60 -16.84 -15.29 4.09
CA PRO A 60 -17.97 -14.40 3.79
C PRO A 60 -18.86 -14.07 5.00
N SER A 61 -18.73 -14.80 6.12
CA SER A 61 -19.48 -14.53 7.36
C SER A 61 -18.96 -13.32 8.13
N LEU A 62 -17.75 -12.83 7.80
CA LEU A 62 -17.17 -11.67 8.46
C LEU A 62 -17.82 -10.36 8.00
N TYR A 63 -17.91 -9.44 8.96
CA TYR A 63 -18.38 -8.06 8.78
C TYR A 63 -19.83 -7.94 8.26
N PRO A 64 -20.84 -8.45 8.99
CA PRO A 64 -22.24 -8.32 8.57
C PRO A 64 -22.74 -6.86 8.56
N TYR A 65 -22.03 -5.95 9.23
CA TYR A 65 -22.34 -4.51 9.28
C TYR A 65 -21.13 -3.65 8.87
N GLY A 66 -21.38 -2.55 8.16
CA GLY A 66 -20.38 -1.54 7.83
C GLY A 66 -19.37 -1.97 6.76
N ALA A 67 -19.60 -3.08 6.07
CA ALA A 67 -18.65 -3.58 5.09
C ALA A 67 -18.59 -2.75 3.80
N GLU A 68 -19.58 -1.88 3.57
CA GLU A 68 -19.59 -0.92 2.47
C GLU A 68 -18.36 0.01 2.46
N PHE A 69 -17.80 0.33 3.63
CA PHE A 69 -16.65 1.22 3.77
C PHE A 69 -15.36 0.67 3.14
N PHE A 70 -15.20 -0.67 3.09
CA PHE A 70 -14.06 -1.28 2.41
C PHE A 70 -14.45 -2.00 1.11
N MET A 71 -15.66 -2.54 0.99
CA MET A 71 -16.07 -3.29 -0.19
C MET A 71 -16.31 -2.40 -1.41
N THR A 72 -16.76 -1.15 -1.24
CA THR A 72 -16.95 -0.22 -2.37
C THR A 72 -15.64 0.00 -3.14
N HIS A 73 -14.52 0.04 -2.42
CA HIS A 73 -13.19 0.05 -3.00
C HIS A 73 -12.80 -1.33 -3.55
N ALA A 74 -12.98 -2.39 -2.76
CA ALA A 74 -12.55 -3.75 -3.12
C ALA A 74 -13.19 -4.28 -4.43
N HIS A 75 -14.46 -3.98 -4.69
CA HIS A 75 -15.19 -4.45 -5.88
C HIS A 75 -14.64 -3.92 -7.21
N LEU A 76 -13.82 -2.87 -7.19
CA LEU A 76 -13.20 -2.32 -8.40
C LEU A 76 -12.00 -3.12 -8.90
N SER A 77 -11.55 -4.13 -8.13
CA SER A 77 -10.39 -4.95 -8.47
C SER A 77 -10.58 -6.40 -8.06
N TRP A 78 -9.74 -7.29 -8.59
CA TRP A 78 -9.69 -8.69 -8.19
C TRP A 78 -8.66 -8.95 -7.06
N PHE A 79 -8.04 -7.90 -6.52
CA PHE A 79 -6.96 -8.02 -5.55
C PHE A 79 -7.36 -8.77 -4.27
N SER A 80 -8.43 -8.33 -3.61
CA SER A 80 -8.85 -8.93 -2.33
C SER A 80 -9.30 -10.38 -2.49
N ASN A 81 -9.96 -10.69 -3.60
CA ASN A 81 -10.37 -12.06 -3.94
C ASN A 81 -9.14 -12.94 -4.23
N LEU A 82 -8.18 -12.46 -5.02
CA LEU A 82 -6.95 -13.22 -5.31
C LEU A 82 -6.23 -13.65 -4.03
N VAL A 83 -6.07 -12.73 -3.07
CA VAL A 83 -5.39 -13.04 -1.80
C VAL A 83 -6.28 -13.88 -0.88
N GLY A 84 -7.55 -13.52 -0.71
CA GLY A 84 -8.49 -14.21 0.18
C GLY A 84 -8.80 -15.63 -0.27
N ASP A 85 -9.12 -15.82 -1.55
CA ASP A 85 -9.43 -17.13 -2.14
C ASP A 85 -8.20 -18.06 -2.09
N SER A 86 -6.98 -17.49 -2.17
CA SER A 86 -5.75 -18.27 -2.00
C SER A 86 -5.62 -18.84 -0.58
N ALA A 87 -6.18 -18.18 0.44
CA ALA A 87 -6.23 -18.72 1.79
C ALA A 87 -7.21 -19.91 1.89
N GLN A 88 -8.37 -19.80 1.24
CA GLN A 88 -9.31 -20.93 1.16
C GLN A 88 -8.71 -22.12 0.41
N LEU A 89 -8.05 -21.87 -0.73
CA LEU A 89 -7.45 -22.91 -1.57
C LEU A 89 -6.31 -23.63 -0.85
N THR A 90 -5.45 -22.90 -0.14
CA THR A 90 -4.32 -23.47 0.59
C THR A 90 -4.69 -23.99 1.98
N ARG A 91 -5.85 -23.61 2.51
CA ARG A 91 -6.30 -23.86 3.89
C ARG A 91 -5.33 -23.34 4.96
N LEU A 92 -4.53 -22.34 4.62
CA LEU A 92 -3.63 -21.67 5.56
C LEU A 92 -4.36 -20.52 6.27
N PRO A 93 -3.92 -20.15 7.50
CA PRO A 93 -4.45 -18.97 8.17
C PRO A 93 -4.34 -17.71 7.29
N VAL A 94 -5.41 -16.93 7.19
CA VAL A 94 -5.47 -15.78 6.28
C VAL A 94 -4.37 -14.75 6.54
N ASN A 95 -4.01 -14.50 7.80
CA ASN A 95 -2.90 -13.59 8.14
C ASN A 95 -1.54 -14.09 7.64
N LEU A 96 -1.31 -15.42 7.62
CA LEU A 96 -0.10 -16.01 7.05
C LEU A 96 -0.07 -15.84 5.53
N VAL A 97 -1.23 -16.02 4.87
CA VAL A 97 -1.36 -15.86 3.43
C VAL A 97 -1.12 -14.40 3.01
N ILE A 98 -1.68 -13.43 3.75
CA ILE A 98 -1.41 -12.01 3.54
C ILE A 98 0.10 -11.72 3.65
N PHE A 99 0.76 -12.24 4.68
CA PHE A 99 2.20 -12.07 4.86
C PHE A 99 3.02 -12.72 3.73
N VAL A 100 2.67 -13.93 3.28
CA VAL A 100 3.33 -14.58 2.14
C VAL A 100 3.16 -13.76 0.86
N TRP A 101 1.96 -13.22 0.60
CA TRP A 101 1.72 -12.34 -0.54
C TRP A 101 2.49 -11.02 -0.44
N TYR A 102 2.65 -10.47 0.77
CA TYR A 102 3.49 -9.30 1.02
C TYR A 102 4.95 -9.56 0.65
N VAL A 103 5.53 -10.65 1.15
CA VAL A 103 6.91 -11.08 0.81
C VAL A 103 7.04 -11.36 -0.69
N LEU A 104 6.04 -11.99 -1.30
CA LEU A 104 6.00 -12.22 -2.74
C LEU A 104 5.93 -10.91 -3.54
N GLY A 105 5.16 -9.92 -3.09
CA GLY A 105 5.08 -8.60 -3.70
C GLY A 105 6.43 -7.89 -3.74
N ILE A 106 7.19 -7.92 -2.64
CA ILE A 106 8.56 -7.41 -2.59
C ILE A 106 9.44 -8.18 -3.59
N PHE A 107 9.41 -9.51 -3.58
CA PHE A 107 10.19 -10.32 -4.51
C PHE A 107 9.88 -9.97 -5.98
N LEU A 108 8.60 -9.82 -6.31
CA LEU A 108 8.14 -9.44 -7.65
C LEU A 108 8.63 -8.03 -8.04
N LEU A 109 8.65 -7.08 -7.09
CA LEU A 109 9.21 -5.73 -7.32
C LEU A 109 10.69 -5.79 -7.65
N LEU A 110 11.46 -6.56 -6.87
CA LEU A 110 12.90 -6.73 -7.10
C LEU A 110 13.18 -7.47 -8.42
N PHE A 111 12.36 -8.48 -8.74
CA PHE A 111 12.44 -9.20 -10.01
C PHE A 111 12.11 -8.30 -11.21
N ALA A 112 11.05 -7.48 -11.11
CA ALA A 112 10.68 -6.52 -12.15
C ALA A 112 11.77 -5.47 -12.36
N SER A 113 12.33 -4.96 -11.25
CA SER A 113 13.48 -4.04 -11.25
C SER A 113 14.68 -4.67 -11.95
N TRP A 114 15.03 -5.91 -11.61
CA TRP A 114 16.10 -6.67 -12.26
C TRP A 114 15.87 -6.81 -13.77
N LYS A 115 14.65 -7.17 -14.20
CA LYS A 115 14.31 -7.28 -15.62
C LYS A 115 14.46 -5.96 -16.37
N LEU A 116 14.01 -4.85 -15.78
CA LEU A 116 14.17 -3.54 -16.37
C LEU A 116 15.64 -3.11 -16.45
N LEU A 117 16.43 -3.41 -15.41
CA LEU A 117 17.87 -3.14 -15.36
C LEU A 117 18.64 -3.97 -16.39
N CYS A 118 18.29 -5.24 -16.60
CA CYS A 118 18.84 -6.05 -17.67
C CYS A 118 18.61 -5.43 -19.05
N ALA A 119 17.45 -4.79 -19.25
CA ALA A 119 17.16 -4.10 -20.50
C ALA A 119 17.94 -2.78 -20.63
N CYS A 120 18.26 -2.10 -19.53
CA CYS A 120 18.84 -0.73 -19.53
C CYS A 120 20.37 -0.67 -19.35
N PHE A 121 21.00 -1.68 -18.74
CA PHE A 121 22.43 -1.68 -18.41
C PHE A 121 23.11 -2.95 -18.91
N ALA A 122 24.34 -2.83 -19.41
CA ALA A 122 25.17 -3.94 -19.87
C ALA A 122 25.87 -4.67 -18.70
N ASN A 123 26.34 -3.91 -17.72
CA ASN A 123 27.18 -4.42 -16.64
C ASN A 123 26.36 -5.02 -15.47
N GLU A 124 26.81 -6.16 -14.95
CA GLU A 124 26.10 -6.86 -13.87
C GLU A 124 26.08 -6.05 -12.55
N HIS A 125 27.18 -5.39 -12.20
CA HIS A 125 27.28 -4.60 -10.97
C HIS A 125 26.34 -3.38 -10.99
N ALA A 126 26.13 -2.74 -12.15
CA ALA A 126 25.13 -1.70 -12.31
C ALA A 126 23.72 -2.23 -12.04
N ARG A 127 23.37 -3.40 -12.61
CA ARG A 127 22.07 -4.04 -12.38
C ARG A 127 21.84 -4.40 -10.91
N TRP A 128 22.82 -4.97 -10.23
CA TRP A 128 22.65 -5.28 -8.80
C TRP A 128 22.57 -4.02 -7.94
N SER A 129 23.30 -2.97 -8.29
CA SER A 129 23.24 -1.69 -7.57
C SER A 129 21.85 -1.06 -7.68
N GLY A 130 21.22 -1.14 -8.86
CA GLY A 130 19.83 -0.72 -9.05
C GLY A 130 18.85 -1.49 -8.15
N VAL A 131 18.97 -2.82 -8.08
CA VAL A 131 18.11 -3.64 -7.21
C VAL A 131 18.33 -3.32 -5.73
N VAL A 132 19.60 -3.23 -5.29
CA VAL A 132 19.92 -2.94 -3.88
C VAL A 132 19.45 -1.55 -3.50
N LEU A 133 19.58 -0.54 -4.38
CA LEU A 133 19.06 0.79 -4.10
C LEU A 133 17.54 0.78 -3.89
N VAL A 134 16.78 0.02 -4.70
CA VAL A 134 15.33 -0.14 -4.49
C VAL A 134 15.04 -0.76 -3.11
N VAL A 135 15.76 -1.82 -2.72
CA VAL A 135 15.64 -2.42 -1.38
C VAL A 135 15.88 -1.38 -0.28
N CYS A 136 16.92 -0.56 -0.43
CA CYS A 136 17.29 0.45 0.56
C CYS A 136 16.32 1.62 0.64
N LEU A 137 15.41 1.82 -0.32
CA LEU A 137 14.57 3.02 -0.43
C LEU A 137 13.06 2.70 -0.48
N LEU A 138 12.65 1.51 -0.04
CA LEU A 138 11.24 1.09 -0.08
C LEU A 138 10.32 2.03 0.73
N SER A 139 10.80 2.57 1.84
CA SER A 139 10.05 3.50 2.70
C SER A 139 10.11 4.97 2.24
N VAL A 140 10.77 5.28 1.12
CA VAL A 140 10.88 6.66 0.66
C VAL A 140 9.49 7.19 0.26
N PRO A 141 9.04 8.32 0.84
CA PRO A 141 7.80 8.95 0.42
C PRO A 141 7.93 9.52 -0.99
N VAL A 142 6.86 9.38 -1.76
CA VAL A 142 6.74 9.89 -3.12
C VAL A 142 6.16 11.30 -3.06
N ALA A 143 7.03 12.28 -2.86
CA ALA A 143 6.64 13.68 -2.66
C ALA A 143 5.51 13.79 -1.61
N GLY A 144 4.50 14.63 -1.84
CA GLY A 144 3.32 14.77 -0.97
C GLY A 144 2.13 13.88 -1.37
N THR A 145 2.36 12.76 -2.06
CA THR A 145 1.25 11.94 -2.60
C THR A 145 0.59 11.00 -1.59
N ALA A 146 1.10 10.98 -0.34
CA ALA A 146 0.78 9.99 0.69
C ALA A 146 1.03 8.53 0.22
N LEU A 147 2.03 8.33 -0.63
CA LEU A 147 2.49 7.01 -1.06
C LEU A 147 3.97 6.86 -0.72
N ALA A 148 4.38 5.67 -0.26
CA ALA A 148 5.77 5.23 -0.27
C ALA A 148 6.08 4.43 -1.56
N ILE A 149 7.36 4.13 -1.82
CA ILE A 149 7.75 3.20 -2.89
C ILE A 149 7.07 1.84 -2.68
N MET A 150 7.09 1.34 -1.44
CA MET A 150 6.39 0.14 -1.00
C MET A 150 5.90 0.35 0.43
N ASP A 151 4.63 0.02 0.66
CA ASP A 151 4.02 0.07 1.99
C ASP A 151 4.55 -1.10 2.87
N PRO A 152 4.69 -0.95 4.19
CA PRO A 152 5.10 -2.04 5.11
C PRO A 152 3.95 -3.02 5.39
N TYR A 153 2.98 -3.10 4.49
CA TYR A 153 1.79 -3.93 4.59
C TYR A 153 1.28 -4.27 3.18
N MET A 154 0.35 -5.21 3.09
CA MET A 154 -0.12 -5.70 1.80
C MET A 154 -1.21 -4.78 1.23
N THR A 155 -0.98 -4.25 0.03
CA THR A 155 -1.96 -3.46 -0.74
C THR A 155 -2.06 -3.97 -2.17
N ALA A 156 -3.04 -3.47 -2.93
CA ALA A 156 -3.09 -3.71 -4.37
C ALA A 156 -1.81 -3.23 -5.09
N ARG A 157 -1.13 -2.20 -4.57
CA ARG A 157 0.12 -1.66 -5.12
C ARG A 157 1.27 -2.65 -5.01
N SER A 158 1.28 -3.53 -4.01
CA SER A 158 2.27 -4.59 -3.83
C SER A 158 2.36 -5.53 -5.04
N LEU A 159 1.28 -5.67 -5.81
CA LEU A 159 1.22 -6.50 -7.03
C LEU A 159 1.13 -5.67 -8.33
N SER A 160 0.42 -4.54 -8.32
CA SER A 160 0.25 -3.72 -9.53
C SER A 160 1.54 -2.99 -9.93
N THR A 161 2.36 -2.59 -8.96
CA THR A 161 3.65 -1.91 -9.21
C THR A 161 4.64 -2.82 -9.96
N PRO A 162 4.98 -4.02 -9.47
CA PRO A 162 5.84 -4.93 -10.23
C PRO A 162 5.28 -5.31 -11.59
N ALA A 163 3.97 -5.56 -11.71
CA ALA A 163 3.33 -5.86 -12.98
C ALA A 163 3.51 -4.71 -14.00
N THR A 164 3.36 -3.46 -13.56
CA THR A 164 3.57 -2.27 -14.41
C THR A 164 5.03 -2.13 -14.85
N ILE A 165 5.99 -2.38 -13.96
CA ILE A 165 7.42 -2.36 -14.28
C ILE A 165 7.77 -3.49 -15.26
N LEU A 166 7.18 -4.68 -15.11
CA LEU A 166 7.33 -5.77 -16.07
C LEU A 166 6.73 -5.42 -17.44
N ALA A 167 5.61 -4.70 -17.48
CA ALA A 167 5.04 -4.18 -18.72
C ALA A 167 6.04 -3.25 -19.43
N ILE A 168 6.65 -2.32 -18.68
CA ILE A 168 7.69 -1.41 -19.19
C ILE A 168 8.91 -2.20 -19.66
N ALA A 169 9.43 -3.12 -18.85
CA ALA A 169 10.58 -3.95 -19.18
C ALA A 169 10.34 -4.77 -20.46
N CYS A 170 9.14 -5.34 -20.64
CA CYS A 170 8.76 -6.05 -21.85
C CYS A 170 8.68 -5.11 -23.06
N TYR A 171 8.09 -3.93 -22.89
CA TYR A 171 7.96 -2.95 -23.97
C TYR A 171 9.33 -2.48 -24.49
N VAL A 172 10.24 -2.08 -23.59
CA VAL A 172 11.59 -1.63 -23.97
C VAL A 172 12.46 -2.76 -24.51
N SER A 173 12.14 -4.02 -24.16
CA SER A 173 12.76 -5.22 -24.71
C SER A 173 12.12 -5.69 -26.03
N ASN A 174 11.31 -4.85 -26.68
CA ASN A 174 10.61 -5.13 -27.94
C ASN A 174 9.66 -6.34 -27.88
N ARG A 175 9.00 -6.56 -26.73
CA ARG A 175 7.98 -7.60 -26.51
C ARG A 175 6.60 -6.97 -26.19
N PRO A 176 5.95 -6.29 -27.17
CA PRO A 176 4.74 -5.50 -26.91
C PRO A 176 3.54 -6.36 -26.47
N LYS A 177 3.40 -7.60 -26.97
CA LYS A 177 2.32 -8.51 -26.55
C LYS A 177 2.41 -8.84 -25.05
N ALA A 178 3.62 -9.12 -24.57
CA ALA A 178 3.86 -9.36 -23.15
C ALA A 178 3.63 -8.07 -22.32
N ALA A 179 3.99 -6.90 -22.86
CA ALA A 179 3.70 -5.63 -22.20
C ALA A 179 2.20 -5.39 -22.01
N ILE A 180 1.38 -5.67 -23.04
CA ILE A 180 -0.08 -5.58 -22.98
C ILE A 180 -0.63 -6.58 -21.95
N LEU A 181 -0.17 -7.82 -21.96
CA LEU A 181 -0.60 -8.82 -20.97
C LEU A 181 -0.33 -8.35 -19.53
N TRP A 182 0.88 -7.86 -19.25
CA TRP A 182 1.21 -7.34 -17.92
C TRP A 182 0.37 -6.12 -17.55
N LEU A 183 0.06 -5.23 -18.50
CA LEU A 183 -0.81 -4.09 -18.27
C LEU A 183 -2.26 -4.49 -17.97
N LEU A 184 -2.77 -5.53 -18.64
CA LEU A 184 -4.09 -6.10 -18.35
C LEU A 184 -4.13 -6.74 -16.95
N LEU A 185 -3.07 -7.46 -16.56
CA LEU A 185 -2.93 -7.99 -15.20
C LEU A 185 -2.87 -6.86 -14.17
N THR A 186 -2.14 -5.77 -14.44
CA THR A 186 -2.18 -4.56 -13.60
C THR A 186 -3.60 -4.02 -13.51
N ALA A 187 -4.37 -3.95 -14.60
CA ALA A 187 -5.73 -3.40 -14.60
C ALA A 187 -6.70 -4.24 -13.76
N LEU A 188 -6.55 -5.56 -13.75
CA LEU A 188 -7.33 -6.46 -12.90
C LEU A 188 -7.07 -6.23 -11.41
N ILE A 189 -5.83 -5.90 -11.04
CA ILE A 189 -5.41 -5.74 -9.64
C ILE A 189 -5.61 -4.29 -9.15
N HIS A 190 -5.31 -3.31 -9.99
CA HIS A 190 -5.38 -1.90 -9.65
C HIS A 190 -5.62 -1.04 -10.90
N PRO A 191 -6.88 -0.71 -11.24
CA PRO A 191 -7.23 0.01 -12.47
C PRO A 191 -6.52 1.36 -12.66
N GLN A 192 -6.42 2.15 -11.59
CA GLN A 192 -5.77 3.46 -11.63
C GLN A 192 -4.26 3.37 -11.96
N MET A 193 -3.52 2.45 -11.33
CA MET A 193 -2.10 2.25 -11.63
C MET A 193 -1.90 1.73 -13.06
N ALA A 194 -2.83 0.91 -13.56
CA ALA A 194 -2.82 0.48 -14.96
C ALA A 194 -3.03 1.66 -15.93
N ALA A 195 -3.92 2.60 -15.61
CA ALA A 195 -4.09 3.81 -16.42
C ALA A 195 -2.79 4.63 -16.51
N PHE A 196 -2.07 4.82 -15.38
CA PHE A 196 -0.77 5.50 -15.39
C PHE A 196 0.26 4.74 -16.22
N GLY A 197 0.34 3.41 -16.08
CA GLY A 197 1.18 2.55 -16.90
C GLY A 197 0.86 2.64 -18.40
N ALA A 198 -0.43 2.65 -18.76
CA ALA A 198 -0.91 2.76 -20.13
C ALA A 198 -0.52 4.10 -20.76
N VAL A 199 -0.73 5.22 -20.04
CA VAL A 199 -0.32 6.55 -20.48
C VAL A 199 1.19 6.60 -20.69
N PHE A 200 1.98 6.06 -19.76
CA PHE A 200 3.44 6.05 -19.90
C PHE A 200 3.92 5.25 -21.12
N LEU A 201 3.38 4.03 -21.32
CA LEU A 201 3.69 3.22 -22.51
C LEU A 201 3.23 3.92 -23.80
N GLY A 202 2.08 4.59 -23.78
CA GLY A 202 1.57 5.43 -24.86
C GLY A 202 2.53 6.56 -25.21
N CYS A 203 3.02 7.30 -24.22
CA CYS A 203 4.05 8.34 -24.41
C CYS A 203 5.32 7.77 -25.03
N MET A 204 5.76 6.57 -24.63
CA MET A 204 6.92 5.91 -25.24
C MET A 204 6.66 5.51 -26.70
N ALA A 205 5.46 5.03 -27.02
CA ALA A 205 5.05 4.68 -28.38
C ALA A 205 5.02 5.91 -29.29
N VAL A 206 4.40 7.00 -28.85
CA VAL A 206 4.38 8.28 -29.57
C VAL A 206 5.80 8.80 -29.79
N ALA A 207 6.63 8.82 -28.75
CA ALA A 207 8.01 9.28 -28.85
C ALA A 207 8.87 8.39 -29.78
N ARG A 208 8.58 7.08 -29.89
CA ARG A 208 9.23 6.18 -30.85
C ARG A 208 8.83 6.53 -32.29
N ARG A 209 7.55 6.87 -32.54
CA ARG A 209 7.05 7.29 -33.86
C ARG A 209 7.59 8.64 -34.31
N ILE A 210 7.62 9.64 -33.43
CA ILE A 210 8.16 10.97 -33.78
C ILE A 210 9.64 10.87 -34.17
N ARG A 211 10.39 9.91 -33.60
CA ARG A 211 11.82 9.71 -33.87
C ARG A 211 12.14 8.81 -35.07
N GLY A 212 11.17 8.14 -35.69
CA GLY A 212 11.41 7.25 -36.82
C GLY A 212 10.25 7.21 -37.82
N LYS A 213 10.56 7.23 -39.13
CA LYS A 213 9.63 6.89 -40.23
C LYS A 213 9.24 5.41 -40.15
N ALA A 214 8.51 5.02 -39.10
CA ALA A 214 8.04 3.66 -38.90
C ALA A 214 6.61 3.50 -39.43
N ASP A 215 6.35 2.36 -40.09
CA ASP A 215 5.04 1.98 -40.60
C ASP A 215 3.95 2.00 -39.51
N PRO A 216 2.68 2.22 -39.90
CA PRO A 216 1.57 2.34 -38.96
C PRO A 216 1.33 1.01 -38.24
N VAL A 217 1.87 0.88 -37.03
CA VAL A 217 1.32 -0.05 -36.04
C VAL A 217 -0.08 0.47 -35.70
N PRO A 218 -1.14 -0.37 -35.72
CA PRO A 218 -2.48 0.10 -35.38
C PRO A 218 -2.44 0.78 -34.02
N VAL A 219 -2.77 2.08 -34.02
CA VAL A 219 -3.09 2.81 -32.79
C VAL A 219 -4.37 2.17 -32.30
N PHE A 220 -4.26 1.14 -31.48
CA PHE A 220 -5.40 0.76 -30.67
C PHE A 220 -5.63 1.91 -29.69
N GLY A 221 -6.75 2.58 -29.92
CA GLY A 221 -7.26 3.79 -29.29
C GLY A 221 -6.50 4.29 -28.06
N LEU A 222 -5.82 5.41 -28.25
CA LEU A 222 -5.71 6.44 -27.21
C LEU A 222 -7.10 7.09 -27.05
N VAL A 223 -8.11 6.26 -26.72
CA VAL A 223 -9.49 6.63 -26.46
C VAL A 223 -9.98 5.75 -25.31
N THR A 224 -9.43 6.00 -24.12
CA THR A 224 -10.11 5.71 -22.86
C THR A 224 -10.47 7.01 -22.13
N GLY A 225 -10.48 8.14 -22.86
CA GLY A 225 -10.81 9.47 -22.35
C GLY A 225 -12.22 9.95 -22.66
N SER A 226 -13.00 9.25 -23.48
CA SER A 226 -14.35 9.69 -23.87
C SER A 226 -15.44 9.40 -22.82
N GLY A 227 -15.11 8.71 -21.71
CA GLY A 227 -16.05 8.45 -20.61
C GLY A 227 -15.70 9.12 -19.27
N LEU A 228 -14.46 9.60 -19.10
CA LEU A 228 -14.00 10.16 -17.81
C LEU A 228 -14.57 11.54 -17.44
N PRO A 229 -14.80 12.50 -18.36
CA PRO A 229 -15.26 13.83 -17.95
C PRO A 229 -16.76 13.90 -17.61
N PHE A 230 -17.50 12.78 -17.68
CA PHE A 230 -18.94 12.74 -17.38
C PHE A 230 -19.31 11.89 -16.16
N LEU A 231 -18.33 11.26 -15.49
CA LEU A 231 -18.58 10.49 -14.25
C LEU A 231 -18.53 11.37 -12.99
N PHE A 232 -17.97 12.58 -13.10
CA PHE A 232 -17.83 13.49 -11.99
C PHE A 232 -18.57 14.80 -12.27
N GLU A 233 -19.36 15.24 -11.29
CA GLU A 233 -20.08 16.50 -11.39
C GLU A 233 -19.09 17.67 -11.44
N PHE A 234 -19.28 18.58 -12.41
CA PHE A 234 -18.60 19.89 -12.48
C PHE A 234 -19.15 20.86 -11.44
N GLN A 235 -19.25 20.41 -10.20
CA GLN A 235 -19.67 21.17 -9.04
C GLN A 235 -18.72 20.82 -7.89
N PRO A 236 -18.49 21.73 -6.93
CA PRO A 236 -17.76 21.40 -5.71
C PRO A 236 -18.45 20.26 -4.96
N ALA A 237 -17.68 19.46 -4.22
CA ALA A 237 -18.24 18.53 -3.25
C ALA A 237 -19.07 19.31 -2.21
N ARG A 238 -20.11 18.68 -1.65
CA ARG A 238 -21.02 19.31 -0.67
C ARG A 238 -21.25 18.38 0.53
N GLY A 239 -21.68 18.98 1.64
CA GLY A 239 -22.07 18.26 2.85
C GLY A 239 -20.94 17.36 3.38
N PRO A 240 -21.30 16.19 3.95
CA PRO A 240 -20.32 15.29 4.54
C PRO A 240 -19.25 14.78 3.58
N ALA A 241 -19.58 14.64 2.29
CA ALA A 241 -18.61 14.20 1.28
C ALA A 241 -17.48 15.22 1.11
N ARG A 242 -17.79 16.51 1.26
CA ARG A 242 -16.80 17.58 1.22
C ARG A 242 -15.90 17.57 2.46
N GLU A 243 -16.48 17.35 3.64
CA GLU A 243 -15.74 17.24 4.91
C GLU A 243 -14.71 16.11 4.83
N ALA A 244 -15.12 14.93 4.37
CA ALA A 244 -14.24 13.78 4.15
C ALA A 244 -13.18 14.03 3.07
N LEU A 245 -13.50 14.80 2.02
CA LEU A 245 -12.54 15.17 0.99
C LEU A 245 -11.45 16.12 1.54
N LEU A 246 -11.86 17.12 2.32
CA LEU A 246 -10.94 18.12 2.88
C LEU A 246 -10.07 17.58 4.01
N SER A 247 -10.47 16.49 4.68
CA SER A 247 -9.61 15.79 5.64
C SER A 247 -8.38 15.15 4.95
N ARG A 248 -8.43 14.94 3.63
CA ARG A 248 -7.32 14.43 2.81
C ARG A 248 -6.49 15.55 2.23
N THR A 249 -5.73 16.22 3.09
CA THR A 249 -4.89 17.38 2.74
C THR A 249 -3.95 17.11 1.56
N TYR A 250 -3.43 15.89 1.43
CA TYR A 250 -2.52 15.47 0.36
C TYR A 250 -3.15 15.44 -1.05
N PHE A 251 -4.49 15.41 -1.17
CA PHE A 251 -5.17 15.59 -2.46
C PHE A 251 -4.97 16.99 -3.04
N PHE A 252 -4.68 17.98 -2.18
CA PHE A 252 -4.58 19.38 -2.54
C PHE A 252 -3.13 19.81 -2.58
N VAL A 253 -2.58 19.95 -3.79
CA VAL A 253 -1.18 20.38 -3.99
C VAL A 253 -0.89 21.77 -3.42
N SER A 254 -1.92 22.58 -3.17
CA SER A 254 -1.80 23.87 -2.47
C SER A 254 -1.39 23.73 -1.00
N ASN A 255 -1.65 22.57 -0.39
CA ASN A 255 -1.28 22.25 0.99
C ASN A 255 0.11 21.61 1.09
N TRP A 256 0.74 21.30 -0.04
CA TRP A 256 2.05 20.69 -0.06
C TRP A 256 3.13 21.69 0.40
N THR A 257 4.00 21.21 1.25
CA THR A 257 5.22 21.86 1.72
C THR A 257 6.25 22.00 0.60
N TRP A 258 7.21 22.91 0.77
CA TRP A 258 8.21 23.20 -0.26
C TRP A 258 9.06 21.98 -0.65
N TYR A 259 9.32 21.05 0.27
CA TYR A 259 10.15 19.87 -0.01
C TYR A 259 9.38 18.80 -0.80
N GLU A 260 8.05 18.76 -0.69
CA GLU A 260 7.22 17.89 -1.54
C GLU A 260 7.22 18.39 -3.00
N TRP A 261 7.22 19.71 -3.20
CA TRP A 261 7.45 20.30 -4.53
C TRP A 261 8.87 20.05 -5.05
N ALA A 262 9.88 20.10 -4.18
CA ALA A 262 11.22 19.66 -4.55
C ALA A 262 11.24 18.17 -4.96
N GLY A 263 10.42 17.34 -4.31
CA GLY A 263 10.16 15.95 -4.69
C GLY A 263 9.55 15.78 -6.10
N ILE A 264 8.87 16.79 -6.64
CA ILE A 264 8.45 16.78 -8.05
C ILE A 264 9.62 17.19 -8.96
N ALA A 265 10.25 18.32 -8.64
CA ALA A 265 11.22 18.95 -9.53
C ALA A 265 12.53 18.17 -9.65
N ALA A 266 13.07 17.65 -8.55
CA ALA A 266 14.39 17.03 -8.52
C ALA A 266 14.47 15.73 -9.35
N PRO A 267 13.54 14.75 -9.21
CA PRO A 267 13.56 13.56 -10.06
C PRO A 267 13.41 13.90 -11.54
N LEU A 268 12.56 14.88 -11.90
CA LEU A 268 12.38 15.32 -13.28
C LEU A 268 13.64 15.97 -13.87
N ALA A 269 14.30 16.84 -13.11
CA ALA A 269 15.55 17.48 -13.52
C ALA A 269 16.67 16.44 -13.73
N LEU A 270 16.79 15.48 -12.81
CA LEU A 270 17.78 14.40 -12.93
C LEU A 270 17.48 13.47 -14.12
N LEU A 271 16.22 13.09 -14.34
CA LEU A 271 15.81 12.31 -15.51
C LEU A 271 16.08 13.05 -16.82
N TRP A 272 15.81 14.35 -16.87
CA TRP A 272 16.15 15.19 -18.01
C TRP A 272 17.66 15.19 -18.27
N TRP A 273 18.46 15.36 -17.22
CA TRP A 273 19.93 15.29 -17.32
C TRP A 273 20.40 13.92 -17.81
N PHE A 274 19.94 12.81 -17.21
CA PHE A 274 20.26 11.44 -17.62
C PHE A 274 19.93 11.18 -19.09
N SER A 275 18.83 11.76 -19.58
CA SER A 275 18.40 11.64 -20.98
C SER A 275 19.18 12.52 -21.96
N SER A 276 19.84 13.56 -21.45
CA SER A 276 20.63 14.52 -22.23
C SER A 276 22.05 14.02 -22.48
N VAL A 277 22.58 13.22 -21.56
CA VAL A 277 23.89 12.57 -21.70
C VAL A 277 23.76 11.13 -22.25
N ARG A 278 24.89 10.49 -22.53
CA ARG A 278 24.97 9.04 -22.84
C ARG A 278 25.81 8.36 -21.77
N PRO A 279 25.21 7.94 -20.64
CA PRO A 279 25.99 7.33 -19.56
C PRO A 279 26.64 6.03 -20.04
N ARG A 280 27.86 5.78 -19.57
CA ARG A 280 28.61 4.54 -19.84
C ARG A 280 27.81 3.33 -19.33
N GLY A 281 28.01 2.18 -19.95
CA GLY A 281 27.33 0.93 -19.56
C GLY A 281 25.82 0.89 -19.82
N THR A 282 25.20 1.96 -20.32
CA THR A 282 23.76 1.96 -20.67
C THR A 282 23.51 1.37 -22.06
N THR A 283 22.35 0.76 -22.23
CA THR A 283 21.87 0.23 -23.51
C THR A 283 21.02 1.30 -24.25
N PRO A 284 20.66 1.07 -25.53
CA PRO A 284 19.76 1.96 -26.26
C PRO A 284 18.36 2.14 -25.62
N ALA A 285 17.95 1.25 -24.71
CA ALA A 285 16.66 1.33 -24.02
C ALA A 285 16.63 2.41 -22.92
N PHE A 286 17.79 2.70 -22.30
CA PHE A 286 17.89 3.63 -21.16
C PHE A 286 17.40 5.03 -21.51
N ARG A 287 17.91 5.61 -22.61
CA ARG A 287 17.69 7.01 -22.95
C ARG A 287 16.22 7.32 -23.31
N PRO A 288 15.53 6.54 -24.16
CA PRO A 288 14.11 6.72 -24.43
C PRO A 288 13.27 6.65 -23.16
N LEU A 289 13.57 5.69 -22.26
CA LEU A 289 12.85 5.51 -21.01
C LEU A 289 13.00 6.75 -20.09
N ALA A 290 14.24 7.15 -19.80
CA ALA A 290 14.51 8.33 -18.97
C ALA A 290 13.91 9.61 -19.57
N ARG A 291 14.02 9.78 -20.90
CA ARG A 291 13.48 10.97 -21.59
C ARG A 291 11.96 11.04 -21.54
N THR A 292 11.27 9.91 -21.65
CA THR A 292 9.80 9.88 -21.67
C THR A 292 9.18 10.08 -20.29
N LEU A 293 9.89 9.74 -19.21
CA LEU A 293 9.42 10.01 -17.84
C LEU A 293 9.25 11.51 -17.56
N VAL A 294 10.05 12.37 -18.18
CA VAL A 294 9.97 13.83 -18.00
C VAL A 294 8.62 14.41 -18.45
N PRO A 295 8.20 14.30 -19.73
CA PRO A 295 6.90 14.79 -20.15
C PRO A 295 5.74 14.04 -19.49
N PHE A 296 5.91 12.76 -19.11
CA PHE A 296 4.92 12.03 -18.33
C PHE A 296 4.69 12.67 -16.96
N GLY A 297 5.76 12.95 -16.20
CA GLY A 297 5.64 13.59 -14.89
C GLY A 297 5.16 15.05 -15.00
N LEU A 298 5.60 15.80 -16.00
CA LEU A 298 5.10 17.16 -16.26
C LEU A 298 3.60 17.17 -16.59
N LEU A 299 3.12 16.19 -17.37
CA LEU A 299 1.70 16.04 -17.69
C LEU A 299 0.87 15.83 -16.42
N PHE A 300 1.27 14.90 -15.55
CA PHE A 300 0.52 14.60 -14.32
C PHE A 300 0.68 15.68 -13.26
N ALA A 301 1.82 16.37 -13.19
CA ALA A 301 1.99 17.55 -12.36
C ALA A 301 1.05 18.67 -12.81
N ALA A 302 0.99 18.96 -14.11
CA ALA A 302 0.07 19.96 -14.67
C ALA A 302 -1.40 19.57 -14.41
N ALA A 303 -1.76 18.29 -14.57
CA ALA A 303 -3.09 17.79 -14.22
C ALA A 303 -3.40 17.96 -12.72
N GLY A 304 -2.44 17.67 -11.84
CA GLY A 304 -2.58 17.88 -10.40
C GLY A 304 -2.85 19.35 -10.04
N VAL A 305 -2.05 20.27 -10.59
CA VAL A 305 -2.26 21.72 -10.40
C VAL A 305 -3.62 22.17 -10.96
N ALA A 306 -3.96 21.73 -12.17
CA ALA A 306 -5.18 22.14 -12.85
C ALA A 306 -6.46 21.64 -12.17
N LEU A 307 -6.44 20.44 -11.59
CA LEU A 307 -7.60 19.85 -10.93
C LEU A 307 -7.70 20.27 -9.45
N ALA A 308 -6.56 20.39 -8.75
CA ALA A 308 -6.57 20.55 -7.29
C ALA A 308 -6.65 21.98 -6.77
N ILE A 309 -6.31 22.98 -7.59
CA ILE A 309 -6.37 24.39 -7.17
C ILE A 309 -7.77 25.00 -7.35
N PRO A 310 -8.48 24.81 -8.48
CA PRO A 310 -9.78 25.45 -8.66
C PRO A 310 -10.87 24.79 -7.81
N ALA A 311 -11.54 25.57 -6.96
CA ALA A 311 -12.64 25.08 -6.12
C ALA A 311 -13.80 24.44 -6.92
N ARG A 312 -14.01 24.84 -8.18
CA ARG A 312 -15.04 24.24 -9.05
C ARG A 312 -14.71 22.80 -9.47
N LEU A 313 -13.44 22.40 -9.38
CA LEU A 313 -12.93 21.10 -9.78
C LEU A 313 -12.59 20.21 -8.58
N GLU A 314 -12.96 20.61 -7.36
CA GLU A 314 -12.68 19.89 -6.10
C GLU A 314 -13.03 18.39 -6.20
N ASN A 315 -14.16 18.08 -6.83
CA ASN A 315 -14.62 16.71 -7.06
C ASN A 315 -13.68 15.85 -7.93
N TYR A 316 -12.86 16.45 -8.78
CA TYR A 316 -11.90 15.76 -9.64
C TYR A 316 -10.61 15.37 -8.90
N ASN A 317 -10.38 15.88 -7.69
CA ASN A 317 -9.22 15.49 -6.88
C ASN A 317 -9.19 13.99 -6.54
N ARG A 318 -10.36 13.34 -6.58
CA ARG A 318 -10.51 11.88 -6.47
C ARG A 318 -9.72 11.09 -7.52
N LEU A 319 -9.42 11.69 -8.68
CA LEU A 319 -8.59 11.08 -9.71
C LEU A 319 -7.11 10.95 -9.29
N GLN A 320 -6.68 11.76 -8.33
CA GLN A 320 -5.34 11.73 -7.73
C GLN A 320 -4.21 11.63 -8.78
N PRO A 321 -4.15 12.55 -9.75
CA PRO A 321 -3.18 12.50 -10.85
C PRO A 321 -1.72 12.46 -10.34
N MET A 322 -1.45 13.09 -9.20
CA MET A 322 -0.12 13.10 -8.59
C MET A 322 0.38 11.71 -8.19
N ARG A 323 -0.51 10.73 -7.94
CA ARG A 323 -0.10 9.34 -7.66
C ARG A 323 0.64 8.68 -8.84
N ALA A 324 0.58 9.23 -10.05
CA ALA A 324 1.41 8.81 -11.17
C ALA A 324 2.92 8.97 -10.90
N PHE A 325 3.32 9.85 -9.97
CA PHE A 325 4.71 10.00 -9.54
C PHE A 325 5.25 8.75 -8.85
N HIS A 326 4.41 7.85 -8.34
CA HIS A 326 4.85 6.58 -7.78
C HIS A 326 5.60 5.74 -8.84
N LEU A 327 4.98 5.57 -10.01
CA LEU A 327 5.63 4.89 -11.15
C LEU A 327 6.93 5.60 -11.56
N LEU A 328 6.91 6.93 -11.59
CA LEU A 328 8.08 7.74 -11.93
C LEU A 328 9.23 7.51 -10.95
N TYR A 329 8.94 7.56 -9.65
CA TYR A 329 9.91 7.38 -8.58
C TYR A 329 10.54 5.99 -8.60
N VAL A 330 9.73 4.94 -8.74
CA VAL A 330 10.23 3.57 -8.77
C VAL A 330 11.17 3.38 -9.96
N VAL A 331 10.78 3.80 -11.17
CA VAL A 331 11.65 3.71 -12.35
C VAL A 331 12.86 4.62 -12.22
N PHE A 332 12.71 5.82 -11.65
CA PHE A 332 13.81 6.75 -11.39
C PHE A 332 14.88 6.12 -10.48
N PHE A 333 14.51 5.55 -9.33
CA PHE A 333 15.46 4.92 -8.42
C PHE A 333 16.10 3.67 -9.03
N ILE A 334 15.37 2.89 -9.82
CA ILE A 334 15.96 1.79 -10.60
C ILE A 334 17.08 2.31 -11.50
N LEU A 335 16.83 3.36 -12.29
CA LEU A 335 17.83 3.93 -13.20
C LEU A 335 19.00 4.59 -12.46
N LEU A 336 18.70 5.36 -11.40
CA LEU A 336 19.70 6.03 -10.58
C LEU A 336 20.65 5.01 -9.92
N GLY A 337 20.11 3.93 -9.34
CA GLY A 337 20.93 2.89 -8.73
C GLY A 337 21.80 2.16 -9.74
N GLY A 338 21.33 1.98 -10.97
CA GLY A 338 22.14 1.49 -12.08
C GLY A 338 23.34 2.40 -12.39
N LEU A 339 23.11 3.71 -12.48
CA LEU A 339 24.16 4.70 -12.72
C LEU A 339 25.18 4.78 -11.56
N ILE A 340 24.70 4.76 -10.31
CA ILE A 340 25.56 4.73 -9.12
C ILE A 340 26.47 3.49 -9.16
N GLY A 341 25.92 2.33 -9.52
CA GLY A 341 26.69 1.09 -9.65
C GLY A 341 27.79 1.21 -10.69
N GLU A 342 27.44 1.72 -11.87
CA GLU A 342 28.36 1.88 -13.01
C GLU A 342 29.52 2.84 -12.71
N TYR A 343 29.23 3.98 -12.07
CA TYR A 343 30.22 5.05 -11.90
C TYR A 343 30.92 5.03 -10.54
N ALA A 344 30.18 4.84 -9.45
CA ALA A 344 30.70 4.98 -8.10
C ALA A 344 31.14 3.63 -7.50
N LEU A 345 30.26 2.63 -7.50
CA LEU A 345 30.48 1.40 -6.72
C LEU A 345 31.44 0.42 -7.40
N LYS A 346 31.22 0.13 -8.68
CA LYS A 346 31.98 -0.84 -9.48
C LYS A 346 32.13 -2.17 -8.71
N SER A 347 33.34 -2.76 -8.66
CA SER A 347 33.64 -4.01 -7.96
C SER A 347 34.07 -3.84 -6.49
N SER A 348 34.06 -2.62 -5.94
CA SER A 348 34.64 -2.35 -4.62
C SER A 348 33.62 -2.55 -3.49
N ALA A 349 33.69 -3.67 -2.77
CA ALA A 349 32.77 -4.00 -1.68
C ALA A 349 32.64 -2.89 -0.61
N TRP A 350 33.73 -2.21 -0.27
CA TRP A 350 33.71 -1.08 0.68
C TRP A 350 32.79 0.05 0.22
N ARG A 351 32.82 0.43 -1.06
CA ARG A 351 31.94 1.48 -1.61
C ARG A 351 30.47 1.10 -1.50
N TRP A 352 30.15 -0.18 -1.70
CA TRP A 352 28.79 -0.69 -1.51
C TRP A 352 28.34 -0.56 -0.06
N LEU A 353 29.19 -0.97 0.89
CA LEU A 353 28.89 -0.86 2.32
C LEU A 353 28.70 0.60 2.74
N CYS A 354 29.60 1.50 2.34
CA CYS A 354 29.50 2.93 2.67
C CYS A 354 28.23 3.60 2.18
N LEU A 355 27.68 3.17 1.04
CA LEU A 355 26.46 3.76 0.52
C LEU A 355 25.22 3.11 1.14
N PHE A 356 25.14 1.77 1.10
CA PHE A 356 23.89 1.08 1.39
C PHE A 356 23.67 0.83 2.88
N VAL A 357 24.71 0.68 3.71
CA VAL A 357 24.52 0.50 5.16
C VAL A 357 23.87 1.73 5.79
N PRO A 358 24.34 2.97 5.55
CA PRO A 358 23.66 4.16 6.09
C PRO A 358 22.22 4.33 5.57
N LEU A 359 21.96 4.00 4.30
CA LEU A 359 20.61 4.08 3.73
C LEU A 359 19.64 3.06 4.36
N VAL A 360 20.09 1.82 4.56
CA VAL A 360 19.29 0.80 5.26
C VAL A 360 19.05 1.22 6.70
N ALA A 361 20.09 1.69 7.39
CA ALA A 361 19.96 2.14 8.78
C ALA A 361 19.00 3.32 8.90
N SER A 362 19.05 4.31 7.99
CA SER A 362 18.14 5.45 8.03
C SER A 362 16.69 5.06 7.73
N MET A 363 16.44 4.20 6.75
CA MET A 363 15.07 3.72 6.46
C MET A 363 14.53 2.83 7.58
N TRP A 364 15.37 1.99 8.19
CA TRP A 364 14.97 1.20 9.35
C TRP A 364 14.61 2.10 10.54
N LEU A 365 15.42 3.13 10.83
CA LEU A 365 15.10 4.11 11.87
C LEU A 365 13.81 4.89 11.56
N LEU A 366 13.54 5.20 10.29
CA LEU A 366 12.29 5.83 9.86
C LEU A 366 11.09 4.92 10.15
N GLN A 367 11.17 3.61 9.85
CA GLN A 367 10.10 2.66 10.17
C GLN A 367 9.89 2.53 11.69
N GLN A 368 10.97 2.48 12.47
CA GLN A 368 10.87 2.47 13.93
C GLN A 368 10.26 3.75 14.51
N SER A 369 10.42 4.90 13.84
CA SER A 369 9.79 6.15 14.28
C SER A 369 8.32 6.26 13.86
N GLU A 370 7.95 5.61 12.75
CA GLU A 370 6.57 5.59 12.25
C GLU A 370 5.69 4.68 13.12
N PHE A 371 6.21 3.52 13.52
CA PHE A 371 5.51 2.52 14.34
C PHE A 371 6.24 2.29 15.68
N PRO A 372 6.28 3.29 16.58
CA PRO A 372 7.06 3.22 17.82
C PRO A 372 6.49 2.26 18.87
N SER A 373 5.20 1.94 18.80
CA SER A 373 4.49 1.11 19.77
C SER A 373 4.42 -0.36 19.35
N SER A 374 4.72 -0.64 18.09
CA SER A 374 4.57 -1.95 17.45
C SER A 374 5.90 -2.67 17.27
N ALA A 375 5.81 -3.99 17.15
CA ALA A 375 6.97 -4.76 16.72
C ALA A 375 7.28 -4.44 15.25
N HIS A 376 8.56 -4.26 14.91
CA HIS A 376 9.00 -4.01 13.53
C HIS A 376 8.48 -5.03 12.51
N ILE A 377 8.36 -6.29 12.95
CA ILE A 377 7.74 -7.36 12.16
C ILE A 377 6.68 -8.03 13.01
N GLU A 378 5.43 -7.86 12.60
CA GLU A 378 4.26 -8.48 13.19
C GLU A 378 4.04 -9.88 12.60
N TRP A 379 4.74 -10.85 13.16
CA TRP A 379 4.71 -12.23 12.67
C TRP A 379 3.29 -12.83 12.73
N PRO A 380 2.81 -13.46 11.64
CA PRO A 380 1.50 -14.12 11.65
C PRO A 380 1.41 -15.17 12.77
N GLY A 381 0.40 -15.03 13.63
CA GLY A 381 0.18 -15.94 14.76
C GLY A 381 0.99 -15.61 16.02
N ALA A 382 1.85 -14.60 16.00
CA ALA A 382 2.41 -14.03 17.22
C ALA A 382 1.36 -13.19 17.95
N GLY A 383 1.40 -13.18 19.29
CA GLY A 383 0.59 -12.26 20.09
C GLY A 383 1.16 -10.85 20.03
N TYR A 384 0.29 -9.85 20.06
CA TYR A 384 0.70 -8.46 20.19
C TYR A 384 0.99 -8.10 21.66
N ARG A 385 2.01 -7.28 21.88
CA ARG A 385 2.37 -6.76 23.22
C ARG A 385 1.73 -5.41 23.52
N GLU A 386 1.26 -4.72 22.50
CA GLU A 386 0.68 -3.38 22.55
C GLU A 386 -0.79 -3.45 23.01
N ASN A 387 -1.27 -2.40 23.69
CA ASN A 387 -2.56 -2.43 24.41
C ASN A 387 -3.78 -2.47 23.44
N TRP A 388 -3.78 -1.72 22.36
CA TRP A 388 -4.84 -1.66 21.36
C TRP A 388 -4.98 -2.96 20.58
N THR A 389 -3.91 -3.39 19.91
CA THR A 389 -3.85 -4.63 19.14
C THR A 389 -4.10 -5.86 19.99
N SER A 390 -3.66 -5.90 21.26
CA SER A 390 -4.01 -6.99 22.18
C SER A 390 -5.50 -7.00 22.56
N ALA A 391 -6.13 -5.84 22.72
CA ALA A 391 -7.58 -5.74 22.90
C ALA A 391 -8.34 -6.20 21.65
N PHE A 392 -7.87 -5.82 20.45
CA PHE A 392 -8.47 -6.24 19.19
C PHE A 392 -8.35 -7.75 18.97
N LEU A 393 -7.19 -8.36 19.28
CA LEU A 393 -7.06 -9.82 19.29
C LEU A 393 -8.00 -10.48 20.28
N TRP A 394 -8.13 -9.93 21.49
CA TRP A 394 -9.06 -10.47 22.47
C TRP A 394 -10.49 -10.43 21.94
N VAL A 395 -10.90 -9.32 21.31
CA VAL A 395 -12.20 -9.18 20.65
C VAL A 395 -12.40 -10.27 19.59
N ARG A 396 -11.41 -10.49 18.72
CA ARG A 396 -11.46 -11.53 17.68
C ARG A 396 -11.70 -12.91 18.26
N ASP A 397 -11.07 -13.22 19.39
CA ASP A 397 -11.06 -14.58 19.93
C ASP A 397 -12.23 -14.84 20.90
N HIS A 398 -12.85 -13.80 21.47
CA HIS A 398 -13.83 -13.94 22.57
C HIS A 398 -15.21 -13.35 22.30
N THR A 399 -15.47 -12.76 21.14
CA THR A 399 -16.79 -12.22 20.79
C THR A 399 -17.42 -12.95 19.60
N PRO A 400 -18.76 -12.96 19.44
CA PRO A 400 -19.42 -13.54 18.27
C PRO A 400 -18.97 -12.86 16.97
N LYS A 401 -18.86 -13.59 15.85
CA LYS A 401 -18.45 -13.02 14.55
C LYS A 401 -19.40 -11.94 14.02
N ASP A 402 -20.67 -12.04 14.39
CA ASP A 402 -21.71 -11.08 14.06
C ASP A 402 -21.81 -9.89 15.02
N ALA A 403 -20.92 -9.81 16.02
CA ALA A 403 -20.85 -8.67 16.92
C ALA A 403 -20.46 -7.40 16.17
N VAL A 404 -21.16 -6.31 16.50
CA VAL A 404 -20.88 -4.96 16.01
C VAL A 404 -20.39 -4.11 17.18
N PHE A 405 -19.26 -3.46 16.97
CA PHE A 405 -18.58 -2.63 17.95
C PHE A 405 -18.79 -1.14 17.68
N ALA A 406 -18.78 -0.37 18.76
CA ALA A 406 -18.50 1.05 18.72
C ALA A 406 -17.21 1.33 19.49
N LEU A 407 -16.43 2.29 19.02
CA LEU A 407 -15.18 2.73 19.62
C LEU A 407 -14.96 4.19 19.23
N ASP A 408 -14.02 4.87 19.88
CA ASP A 408 -13.68 6.25 19.53
C ASP A 408 -13.43 6.37 18.02
N PRO A 409 -14.16 7.21 17.26
CA PRO A 409 -13.97 7.32 15.82
C PRO A 409 -12.58 7.86 15.45
N ASN A 410 -11.80 8.37 16.40
CA ASN A 410 -10.43 8.84 16.19
C ASN A 410 -9.39 7.92 16.87
N TYR A 411 -9.74 6.68 17.20
CA TYR A 411 -8.86 5.77 17.93
C TYR A 411 -7.48 5.58 17.29
N MET A 412 -7.39 5.60 15.95
CA MET A 412 -6.11 5.45 15.24
C MET A 412 -5.12 6.61 15.46
N LEU A 413 -5.60 7.75 15.97
CA LEU A 413 -4.75 8.88 16.34
C LEU A 413 -4.40 8.88 17.84
N ARG A 414 -4.82 7.85 18.58
CA ARG A 414 -4.55 7.76 20.02
C ARG A 414 -3.10 7.37 20.25
N ARG A 415 -2.53 7.94 21.30
CA ARG A 415 -1.17 7.60 21.71
C ARG A 415 -1.08 6.10 22.02
N GLY A 416 -0.04 5.44 21.49
CA GLY A 416 0.17 4.01 21.65
C GLY A 416 -0.52 3.15 20.57
N GLU A 417 -1.46 3.74 19.83
CA GLU A 417 -2.09 3.17 18.66
C GLU A 417 -1.26 3.60 17.43
N ASP A 418 -0.78 2.64 16.66
CA ASP A 418 0.14 2.83 15.53
C ASP A 418 -0.62 2.77 14.18
N GLU A 419 -1.84 3.34 14.16
CA GLU A 419 -2.84 3.32 13.09
C GLU A 419 -3.39 1.93 12.72
N HIS A 420 -3.51 1.00 13.68
CA HIS A 420 -4.05 -0.34 13.41
C HIS A 420 -5.56 -0.31 13.20
N GLY A 421 -5.98 -0.86 12.08
CA GLY A 421 -7.37 -1.10 11.75
C GLY A 421 -8.07 -2.10 12.67
N PHE A 422 -9.12 -1.67 13.36
CA PHE A 422 -9.98 -2.51 14.18
C PHE A 422 -10.56 -3.66 13.34
N ARG A 423 -11.12 -3.39 12.16
CA ARG A 423 -11.73 -4.45 11.34
C ARG A 423 -10.65 -5.41 10.86
N ALA A 424 -9.46 -4.92 10.52
CA ALA A 424 -8.34 -5.73 10.08
C ALA A 424 -7.83 -6.68 11.18
N ILE A 425 -7.71 -6.23 12.42
CA ILE A 425 -7.18 -7.05 13.52
C ILE A 425 -8.26 -7.85 14.24
N ALA A 426 -9.36 -7.19 14.64
CA ALA A 426 -10.40 -7.78 15.47
C ALA A 426 -11.34 -8.71 14.69
N GLU A 427 -11.38 -8.59 13.36
CA GLU A 427 -12.30 -9.36 12.49
C GLU A 427 -13.76 -9.23 12.93
N ARG A 428 -14.14 -8.05 13.44
CA ARG A 428 -15.52 -7.71 13.82
C ARG A 428 -15.97 -6.48 13.08
N SER A 429 -17.28 -6.36 12.93
CA SER A 429 -17.90 -5.14 12.43
C SER A 429 -17.71 -4.02 13.45
N ALA A 430 -17.54 -2.80 12.94
CA ALA A 430 -17.51 -1.59 13.75
C ALA A 430 -18.28 -0.47 13.04
N LEU A 431 -18.81 0.45 13.85
CA LEU A 431 -19.25 1.76 13.36
C LEU A 431 -18.08 2.50 12.68
N ALA A 432 -18.42 3.47 11.84
CA ALA A 432 -17.45 4.17 11.04
C ALA A 432 -16.48 5.03 11.85
N ASP A 433 -15.24 5.10 11.39
CA ASP A 433 -14.18 5.95 11.96
C ASP A 433 -13.91 7.22 11.12
N ASN A 434 -13.15 8.16 11.66
CA ASN A 434 -12.77 9.41 11.00
C ASN A 434 -11.51 9.31 10.14
N ILE A 435 -10.74 8.23 10.26
CA ILE A 435 -9.34 8.18 9.84
C ILE A 435 -9.13 7.38 8.57
N LYS A 436 -9.81 6.25 8.35
CA LYS A 436 -9.74 5.43 7.12
C LYS A 436 -11.09 5.36 6.41
N ASP A 437 -12.20 5.26 7.13
CA ASP A 437 -13.53 5.26 6.51
C ASP A 437 -13.83 6.59 5.80
N SER A 438 -13.37 7.73 6.33
CA SER A 438 -13.42 9.02 5.62
C SER A 438 -12.65 9.03 4.29
N GLY A 439 -11.66 8.15 4.15
CA GLY A 439 -10.86 7.99 2.94
C GLY A 439 -11.65 7.30 1.85
N ALA A 440 -12.37 6.24 2.20
CA ALA A 440 -13.36 5.61 1.33
C ALA A 440 -14.44 6.63 0.93
N VAL A 441 -14.99 7.39 1.88
CA VAL A 441 -16.00 8.44 1.62
C VAL A 441 -15.49 9.52 0.66
N SER A 442 -14.23 9.94 0.81
CA SER A 442 -13.62 10.95 -0.06
C SER A 442 -13.60 10.51 -1.54
N LEU A 443 -13.56 9.21 -1.81
CA LEU A 443 -13.59 8.63 -3.15
C LEU A 443 -15.02 8.25 -3.58
N PHE A 444 -15.86 7.83 -2.64
CA PHE A 444 -17.22 7.34 -2.84
C PHE A 444 -18.23 8.16 -2.01
N PRO A 445 -18.69 9.32 -2.52
CA PRO A 445 -19.60 10.21 -1.81
C PRO A 445 -20.93 9.58 -1.39
N GLN A 446 -21.33 8.45 -1.99
CA GLN A 446 -22.55 7.75 -1.62
C GLN A 446 -22.51 7.24 -0.17
N LEU A 447 -21.31 7.05 0.40
CA LEU A 447 -21.12 6.61 1.79
C LEU A 447 -21.20 7.76 2.80
N ALA A 448 -21.22 9.02 2.35
CA ALA A 448 -20.91 10.18 3.19
C ALA A 448 -21.94 10.45 4.28
N GLU A 449 -23.24 10.33 3.97
CA GLU A 449 -24.30 10.53 4.95
C GLU A 449 -24.27 9.48 6.07
N ASN A 450 -24.12 8.20 5.70
CA ASN A 450 -24.04 7.11 6.66
C ASN A 450 -22.79 7.24 7.55
N TRP A 451 -21.64 7.52 6.93
CA TRP A 451 -20.38 7.80 7.65
C TRP A 451 -20.57 8.89 8.70
N LYS A 452 -21.10 10.05 8.29
CA LYS A 452 -21.25 11.20 9.17
C LYS A 452 -22.22 10.94 10.31
N GLN A 453 -23.33 10.27 10.04
CA GLN A 453 -24.28 9.87 11.09
C GLN A 453 -23.67 8.92 12.13
N GLN A 454 -22.82 7.98 11.70
CA GLN A 454 -22.14 7.05 12.61
C GLN A 454 -21.04 7.75 13.42
N VAL A 455 -20.24 8.61 12.79
CA VAL A 455 -19.20 9.40 13.45
C VAL A 455 -19.81 10.38 14.46
N ASP A 456 -20.84 11.13 14.06
CA ASP A 456 -21.48 12.13 14.92
C ASP A 456 -22.14 11.47 16.13
N ALA A 457 -22.69 10.27 15.97
CA ALA A 457 -23.25 9.49 17.07
C ALA A 457 -22.20 8.99 18.07
N GLN A 458 -20.92 8.94 17.69
CA GLN A 458 -19.78 8.57 18.54
C GLN A 458 -18.97 9.80 19.00
N SER A 459 -19.41 11.02 18.66
CA SER A 459 -18.72 12.26 18.98
C SER A 459 -18.71 12.54 20.47
N GLY A 460 -17.54 12.89 21.03
CA GLY A 460 -17.36 13.10 22.47
C GLY A 460 -17.15 11.80 23.26
N TRP A 461 -16.65 10.74 22.60
CA TRP A 461 -16.44 9.39 23.15
C TRP A 461 -15.85 9.35 24.57
N GLU A 462 -14.89 10.22 24.90
CA GLU A 462 -14.27 10.28 26.24
C GLU A 462 -15.23 10.61 27.38
N HIS A 463 -16.37 11.23 27.07
CA HIS A 463 -17.36 11.67 28.05
C HIS A 463 -18.60 10.78 28.09
N PHE A 464 -18.63 9.72 27.29
CA PHE A 464 -19.79 8.83 27.20
C PHE A 464 -20.11 8.18 28.54
N GLN A 465 -21.37 8.25 28.90
CA GLN A 465 -21.96 7.56 30.04
C GLN A 465 -22.73 6.33 29.53
N ARG A 466 -23.18 5.49 30.47
CA ARG A 466 -24.01 4.31 30.17
C ARG A 466 -25.18 4.62 29.24
N SER A 467 -25.86 5.75 29.46
CA SER A 467 -27.01 6.19 28.65
C SER A 467 -26.65 6.44 27.19
N ASP A 468 -25.45 6.92 26.90
CA ASP A 468 -25.00 7.22 25.54
C ASP A 468 -24.73 5.92 24.77
N PHE A 469 -24.12 4.93 25.44
CA PHE A 469 -23.94 3.58 24.89
C PHE A 469 -25.29 2.87 24.66
N ASP A 470 -26.24 3.01 25.58
CA ASP A 470 -27.60 2.49 25.37
C ASP A 470 -28.30 3.21 24.21
N GLY A 471 -28.02 4.50 24.00
CA GLY A 471 -28.47 5.28 22.84
C GLY A 471 -27.91 4.75 21.52
N LEU A 472 -26.61 4.45 21.48
CA LEU A 472 -25.96 3.82 20.33
C LEU A 472 -26.59 2.46 19.98
N ALA A 473 -26.79 1.60 20.98
CA ALA A 473 -27.40 0.28 20.79
C ALA A 473 -28.88 0.33 20.36
N LYS A 474 -29.58 1.45 20.60
CA LYS A 474 -30.93 1.67 20.07
C LYS A 474 -30.93 2.10 18.61
N ARG A 475 -29.91 2.84 18.17
CA ARG A 475 -29.82 3.40 16.81
C ARG A 475 -29.12 2.46 15.83
N TYR A 476 -28.14 1.71 16.31
CA TYR A 476 -27.27 0.84 15.53
C TYR A 476 -27.22 -0.55 16.17
N PRO A 477 -26.86 -1.62 15.44
CA PRO A 477 -26.78 -2.99 15.96
C PRO A 477 -25.57 -3.22 16.89
N VAL A 478 -25.09 -2.17 17.56
CA VAL A 478 -23.92 -2.22 18.45
C VAL A 478 -24.26 -3.04 19.70
N THR A 479 -23.41 -4.02 19.99
CA THR A 479 -23.54 -4.91 21.15
C THR A 479 -22.34 -4.84 22.09
N TRP A 480 -21.23 -4.28 21.60
CA TRP A 480 -19.97 -4.18 22.32
C TRP A 480 -19.31 -2.81 22.12
N ILE A 481 -18.46 -2.42 23.06
CA ILE A 481 -17.63 -1.23 22.96
C ILE A 481 -16.17 -1.52 23.30
N VAL A 482 -15.27 -0.74 22.70
CA VAL A 482 -13.89 -0.58 23.15
C VAL A 482 -13.71 0.83 23.68
N THR A 483 -13.23 0.97 24.91
CA THR A 483 -13.14 2.26 25.61
C THR A 483 -11.88 2.31 26.47
N GLY A 484 -11.50 3.51 26.90
CA GLY A 484 -10.41 3.70 27.85
C GLY A 484 -10.70 3.08 29.22
N ARG A 485 -9.65 2.78 29.96
CA ARG A 485 -9.69 2.33 31.36
C ARG A 485 -9.73 3.54 32.31
N PRO A 486 -10.56 3.54 33.38
CA PRO A 486 -11.50 2.49 33.79
C PRO A 486 -12.71 2.40 32.86
N GLY A 487 -13.26 1.18 32.72
CA GLY A 487 -14.49 0.97 31.93
C GLY A 487 -15.69 1.74 32.51
N PRO A 488 -16.68 2.12 31.68
CA PRO A 488 -17.82 2.91 32.12
C PRO A 488 -18.64 2.20 33.21
N ALA A 489 -19.09 2.97 34.19
CA ALA A 489 -19.88 2.45 35.29
C ALA A 489 -21.17 1.77 34.80
N GLY A 490 -21.48 0.60 35.35
CA GLY A 490 -22.71 -0.14 35.02
C GLY A 490 -22.64 -0.95 33.71
N LEU A 491 -21.48 -1.06 33.05
CA LEU A 491 -21.25 -2.03 31.97
C LEU A 491 -20.42 -3.22 32.46
N THR A 492 -20.66 -4.39 31.84
CA THR A 492 -19.84 -5.58 32.08
C THR A 492 -18.63 -5.55 31.15
N CYS A 493 -17.43 -5.40 31.71
CA CYS A 493 -16.18 -5.33 30.94
C CYS A 493 -15.34 -6.60 31.15
N PRO A 494 -15.57 -7.67 30.37
CA PRO A 494 -14.86 -8.94 30.53
C PRO A 494 -13.36 -8.87 30.24
N TYR A 495 -12.89 -7.82 29.55
CA TYR A 495 -11.47 -7.61 29.29
C TYR A 495 -11.05 -6.20 29.68
N THR A 496 -9.89 -6.11 30.32
CA THR A 496 -9.18 -4.85 30.56
C THR A 496 -7.68 -5.10 30.43
N ASN A 497 -6.93 -4.11 29.98
CA ASN A 497 -5.47 -4.12 29.99
C ASN A 497 -4.91 -2.80 30.58
N GLY A 498 -3.71 -2.41 30.19
CA GLY A 498 -3.08 -1.18 30.68
C GLY A 498 -3.87 0.09 30.38
N GLU A 499 -4.56 0.13 29.23
CA GLU A 499 -5.18 1.36 28.69
C GLU A 499 -6.66 1.19 28.32
N LEU A 500 -7.08 -0.02 27.96
CA LEU A 500 -8.39 -0.27 27.38
C LEU A 500 -9.24 -1.22 28.22
N ALA A 501 -10.54 -1.11 28.00
CA ALA A 501 -11.57 -2.02 28.44
C ALA A 501 -12.45 -2.40 27.24
N VAL A 502 -12.80 -3.68 27.14
CA VAL A 502 -13.81 -4.16 26.20
C VAL A 502 -15.05 -4.52 26.99
N CYS A 503 -16.16 -3.86 26.68
CA CYS A 503 -17.39 -3.94 27.48
C CYS A 503 -18.59 -4.33 26.62
N ARG A 504 -19.51 -5.07 27.22
CA ARG A 504 -20.78 -5.47 26.60
C ARG A 504 -21.87 -4.48 26.94
N ILE A 505 -22.65 -4.08 25.94
CA ILE A 505 -23.88 -3.31 26.14
C ILE A 505 -25.02 -4.30 26.37
N ASP A 506 -25.28 -4.61 27.64
CA ASP A 506 -26.43 -5.45 28.00
C ASP A 506 -27.71 -4.63 27.82
N THR A 507 -28.40 -4.77 26.68
CA THR A 507 -29.76 -4.22 26.53
C THR A 507 -30.65 -4.94 27.53
N ALA A 508 -31.38 -4.19 28.36
CA ALA A 508 -32.22 -4.68 29.48
C ALA A 508 -33.28 -5.75 29.11
N GLY A 509 -33.43 -6.15 27.84
CA GLY A 509 -34.29 -7.26 27.41
C GLY A 509 -33.62 -8.64 27.32
N GLY A 510 -32.29 -8.75 27.41
CA GLY A 510 -31.57 -10.03 27.21
C GLY A 510 -31.48 -10.94 28.44
N LEU A 511 -31.62 -10.37 29.64
CA LEU A 511 -31.57 -11.13 30.90
C LEU A 511 -32.75 -12.08 31.10
N ALA A 512 -33.86 -11.89 30.38
CA ALA A 512 -35.04 -12.76 30.46
C ALA A 512 -34.86 -14.11 29.73
N LEU A 513 -33.94 -14.21 28.76
CA LEU A 513 -33.76 -15.45 27.97
C LEU A 513 -32.66 -16.37 28.51
N TRP A 514 -31.73 -15.87 29.32
CA TRP A 514 -30.67 -16.69 29.91
C TRP A 514 -31.02 -17.28 31.28
N GLY A 515 -32.05 -16.75 31.96
CA GLY A 515 -32.55 -17.31 33.23
C GLY A 515 -33.31 -18.64 33.09
N ASN A 516 -33.73 -19.01 31.88
CA ASN A 516 -34.55 -20.20 31.62
C ASN A 516 -33.79 -21.40 31.02
N LEU A 517 -32.46 -21.30 30.84
CA LEU A 517 -31.61 -22.41 30.37
C LEU A 517 -30.74 -23.03 31.48
N ARG A 518 -31.02 -22.70 32.75
CA ARG A 518 -30.53 -23.43 33.93
C ARG A 518 -31.71 -23.90 34.78
N LYS A 519 -32.49 -24.84 34.26
CA LYS A 519 -33.23 -25.84 35.04
C LYS A 519 -33.23 -27.15 34.30
#